data_AF-A0A5B8YMF5-F1
#
_entry.id   AF-A0A5B8YMF5-F1
#
_cell.length_a   1.000
_cell.length_b   1.000
_cell.length_c   1.000
_cell.angle_alpha   90.00
_cell.angle_beta   90.00
_cell.angle_gamma   90.00
#
_symmetry.space_group_name_H-M   'P 1'
#
loop_
_entity.id
_entity.type
_entity.pdbx_description
1 polymer ?
#
loop_
_entity_poly.entity_id
_entity_poly.type
_entity_poly.pdbx_seq_one_letter_code
_entity_poly.pdbx_strand_id
1 'polypeptide(L)'
;MKNKSGLILAILLPIQYMGVKIISEYPEFVEDYYSTGIYPVIARIMRTSLGVLPFSLGDLLYTFFIISVIRWIAIRVNTRFKNPRKWIVQIFALTSIIYACFHIFWGFNYYRLPLHKTLKIKNDYNTEELIMLTQTLITKSNEIHFELTANDSLPVPYDFKKGDLLKKTIDGFDHVSKTYPKLTYEGRSLKRSLYSIPLTYMGFNGYLNPLTSEAQVNTQITRYKIPTTASHEIGHQLGFAKENEANFIACLATINHPDLYFRYSGLTFALRYCINELYARDKEQADKLMATVNPGIRENYREVREFWERHQNPFEPIFQFSYNSFLKANNQQSGMKSYSYVVALLVNYYDDVENAF
;
A
#
# COMPACT_ATOMS: atom_id res chain seq x y z
N MET A 1 18.98 -37.80 -17.29
CA MET A 1 19.39 -36.45 -16.83
C MET A 1 18.26 -35.40 -16.78
N LYS A 2 17.11 -35.59 -17.44
CA LYS A 2 16.04 -34.56 -17.58
C LYS A 2 15.23 -34.16 -16.33
N ASN A 3 15.50 -34.70 -15.14
CA ASN A 3 14.70 -34.42 -13.93
C ASN A 3 15.53 -34.00 -12.69
N LYS A 4 16.86 -33.91 -12.81
CA LYS A 4 17.73 -33.55 -11.67
C LYS A 4 17.55 -32.08 -11.28
N SER A 5 17.51 -31.17 -12.25
CA SER A 5 17.35 -29.72 -12.00
C SER A 5 16.01 -29.40 -11.33
N GLY A 6 14.91 -30.03 -11.76
CA GLY A 6 13.60 -29.84 -11.14
C GLY A 6 13.55 -30.34 -9.69
N LEU A 7 14.20 -31.46 -9.40
CA LEU A 7 14.30 -31.97 -8.03
C LEU A 7 15.15 -31.04 -7.14
N ILE A 8 16.26 -30.51 -7.66
CA ILE A 8 17.11 -29.54 -6.94
C ILE A 8 16.29 -28.31 -6.58
N LEU A 9 15.60 -27.69 -7.55
CA LEU A 9 14.75 -26.53 -7.31
C LEU A 9 13.63 -26.84 -6.30
N ALA A 10 13.00 -28.00 -6.37
CA ALA A 10 11.99 -28.40 -5.40
C ALA A 10 12.54 -28.52 -3.97
N ILE A 11 13.77 -29.03 -3.81
CA ILE A 11 14.45 -29.15 -2.52
C ILE A 11 14.91 -27.78 -1.99
N LEU A 12 15.17 -26.80 -2.86
CA LEU A 12 15.52 -25.45 -2.44
C LEU A 12 14.37 -24.73 -1.73
N LEU A 13 13.11 -25.04 -2.03
CA LEU A 13 11.96 -24.39 -1.38
C LEU A 13 11.98 -24.48 0.16
N PRO A 14 12.07 -25.67 0.79
CA PRO A 14 12.15 -25.74 2.26
C PRO A 14 13.41 -25.08 2.83
N ILE A 15 14.53 -25.08 2.10
CA ILE A 15 15.77 -24.40 2.51
C ILE A 15 15.58 -22.88 2.50
N GLN A 16 14.99 -22.34 1.43
CA GLN A 16 14.63 -20.93 1.31
C GLN A 16 13.69 -20.50 2.43
N TYR A 17 12.65 -21.29 2.69
CA TYR A 17 11.71 -21.02 3.78
C TYR A 17 12.41 -20.93 5.14
N MET A 18 13.31 -21.87 5.44
CA MET A 18 14.07 -21.83 6.69
C MET A 18 15.02 -20.62 6.73
N GLY A 19 15.67 -20.29 5.61
CA GLY A 19 16.52 -19.12 5.49
C GLY A 19 15.77 -17.81 5.74
N VAL A 20 14.57 -17.65 5.14
CA VAL A 20 13.70 -16.49 5.36
C VAL A 20 13.28 -16.40 6.82
N LYS A 21 12.91 -17.53 7.44
CA LYS A 21 12.55 -17.57 8.87
C LYS A 21 13.71 -17.16 9.78
N ILE A 22 14.94 -17.54 9.45
CA ILE A 22 16.12 -17.11 10.21
C ILE A 22 16.33 -15.60 10.02
N ILE A 23 16.31 -15.12 8.77
CA ILE A 23 16.49 -13.68 8.45
C ILE A 23 15.42 -12.81 9.11
N SER A 24 14.18 -13.29 9.24
CA SER A 24 13.09 -12.53 9.84
C SER A 24 13.28 -12.18 11.32
N GLU A 25 14.16 -12.91 12.02
CA GLU A 25 14.51 -12.63 13.42
C GLU A 25 15.56 -11.50 13.56
N TYR A 26 16.14 -11.02 12.45
CA TYR A 26 17.19 -10.00 12.43
C TYR A 26 16.75 -8.75 11.65
N PRO A 27 15.80 -7.94 12.15
CA PRO A 27 15.26 -6.80 11.42
C PRO A 27 16.28 -5.70 11.12
N GLU A 28 17.31 -5.54 11.96
CA GLU A 28 18.42 -4.60 11.72
C GLU A 28 19.26 -5.04 10.50
N PHE A 29 19.55 -6.34 10.39
CA PHE A 29 20.23 -6.90 9.21
C PHE A 29 19.41 -6.67 7.94
N VAL A 30 18.10 -6.87 8.00
CA VAL A 30 17.19 -6.64 6.86
C VAL A 30 17.12 -5.16 6.50
N GLU A 31 17.12 -4.25 7.47
CA GLU A 31 17.13 -2.81 7.22
C GLU A 31 18.43 -2.37 6.53
N ASP A 32 19.58 -2.72 7.10
CA ASP A 32 20.89 -2.22 6.67
C ASP A 32 21.36 -2.84 5.36
N TYR A 33 21.23 -4.17 5.20
CA TYR A 33 21.80 -4.87 4.05
C TYR A 33 20.82 -5.03 2.90
N TYR A 34 19.58 -5.44 3.20
CA TYR A 34 18.59 -5.67 2.15
C TYR A 34 17.85 -4.38 1.78
N SER A 35 17.19 -3.74 2.72
CA SER A 35 16.13 -2.77 2.40
C SER A 35 16.65 -1.38 2.07
N THR A 36 17.77 -0.98 2.67
CA THR A 36 18.49 0.26 2.35
C THR A 36 19.68 0.03 1.42
N GLY A 37 20.20 -1.20 1.36
CA GLY A 37 21.32 -1.59 0.48
C GLY A 37 20.87 -2.17 -0.88
N ILE A 38 20.55 -3.47 -0.90
CA ILE A 38 20.30 -4.22 -2.14
C ILE A 38 18.99 -3.82 -2.85
N TYR A 39 17.90 -3.70 -2.09
CA TYR A 39 16.56 -3.50 -2.61
C TYR A 39 16.41 -2.22 -3.44
N PRO A 40 16.91 -1.04 -3.02
CA PRO A 40 16.80 0.18 -3.81
C PRO A 40 17.43 0.06 -5.20
N VAL A 41 18.53 -0.70 -5.32
CA VAL A 41 19.20 -0.96 -6.62
C VAL A 41 18.31 -1.83 -7.50
N ILE A 42 17.81 -2.95 -6.97
CA ILE A 42 16.91 -3.87 -7.70
C ILE A 42 15.66 -3.10 -8.16
N ALA A 43 15.00 -2.42 -7.22
CA ALA A 43 13.76 -1.71 -7.48
C ALA A 43 13.97 -0.59 -8.50
N ARG A 44 15.05 0.19 -8.41
CA ARG A 44 15.35 1.24 -9.41
C ARG A 44 15.55 0.66 -10.81
N ILE A 45 16.26 -0.46 -10.95
CA ILE A 45 16.45 -1.13 -12.25
C ILE A 45 15.09 -1.57 -12.82
N MET A 46 14.26 -2.24 -12.01
CA MET A 46 12.95 -2.72 -12.41
C MET A 46 12.01 -1.57 -12.78
N ARG A 47 11.88 -0.56 -11.92
CA ARG A 47 11.00 0.58 -12.18
C ARG A 47 11.48 1.40 -13.38
N THR A 48 12.78 1.61 -13.58
CA THR A 48 13.30 2.34 -14.75
C THR A 48 13.04 1.58 -16.05
N SER A 49 13.32 0.27 -16.06
CA SER A 49 13.13 -0.55 -17.27
C SER A 49 11.66 -0.73 -17.63
N LEU A 50 10.79 -0.93 -16.64
CA LEU A 50 9.36 -1.16 -16.88
C LEU A 50 8.53 0.11 -16.92
N GLY A 51 9.01 1.21 -16.31
CA GLY A 51 8.33 2.51 -16.29
C GLY A 51 8.13 3.13 -17.68
N VAL A 52 8.95 2.74 -18.66
CA VAL A 52 8.80 3.15 -20.07
C VAL A 52 7.51 2.60 -20.70
N LEU A 53 7.00 1.47 -20.20
CA LEU A 53 5.79 0.87 -20.73
C LEU A 53 4.54 1.63 -20.24
N PRO A 54 3.64 2.05 -21.14
CA PRO A 54 2.44 2.81 -20.78
C PRO A 54 1.35 1.96 -20.11
N PHE A 55 1.58 0.65 -19.96
CA PHE A 55 0.68 -0.32 -19.33
C PHE A 55 1.43 -1.15 -18.28
N SER A 56 0.67 -1.81 -17.41
CA SER A 56 1.18 -2.71 -16.36
C SER A 56 1.64 -4.05 -16.96
N LEU A 57 2.95 -4.30 -16.97
CA LEU A 57 3.48 -5.60 -17.38
C LEU A 57 3.13 -6.68 -16.35
N GLY A 58 3.12 -6.33 -15.08
CA GLY A 58 2.75 -7.18 -13.95
C GLY A 58 1.34 -7.76 -14.09
N ASP A 59 0.37 -6.94 -14.51
CA ASP A 59 -0.99 -7.43 -14.82
C ASP A 59 -1.00 -8.44 -15.97
N LEU A 60 -0.18 -8.21 -17.02
CA LEU A 60 -0.06 -9.17 -18.12
C LEU A 60 0.61 -10.47 -17.69
N LEU A 61 1.63 -10.40 -16.83
CA LEU A 61 2.29 -11.58 -16.26
C LEU A 61 1.33 -12.38 -15.36
N TYR A 62 0.52 -11.71 -14.55
CA TYR A 62 -0.54 -12.36 -13.77
C TYR A 62 -1.59 -13.00 -14.67
N THR A 63 -2.01 -12.33 -15.74
CA THR A 63 -2.94 -12.87 -16.74
C THR A 63 -2.37 -14.14 -17.39
N PHE A 64 -1.11 -14.06 -17.84
CA PHE A 64 -0.41 -15.19 -18.44
C PHE A 64 -0.24 -16.36 -17.46
N PHE A 65 0.07 -16.07 -16.20
CA PHE A 65 0.18 -17.07 -15.14
C PHE A 65 -1.17 -17.77 -14.89
N ILE A 66 -2.26 -17.01 -14.75
CA ILE A 66 -3.61 -17.57 -14.57
C ILE A 66 -4.00 -18.47 -15.75
N ILE A 67 -3.80 -18.02 -16.99
CA ILE A 67 -4.07 -18.82 -18.19
C ILE A 67 -3.21 -20.10 -18.19
N SER A 68 -1.94 -20.00 -17.80
CA SER A 68 -1.03 -21.14 -17.71
C SER A 68 -1.48 -22.16 -16.67
N VAL A 69 -1.98 -21.70 -15.51
CA VAL A 69 -2.56 -22.56 -14.47
C VAL A 69 -3.83 -23.24 -14.96
N ILE A 70 -4.76 -22.50 -15.57
CA ILE A 70 -6.01 -23.07 -16.13
C ILE A 70 -5.69 -24.13 -17.18
N ARG A 71 -4.79 -23.83 -18.12
CA ARG A 71 -4.31 -24.79 -19.13
C ARG A 71 -3.68 -26.02 -18.46
N TRP A 72 -2.84 -25.82 -17.45
CA TRP A 72 -2.21 -26.92 -16.72
C TRP A 72 -3.26 -27.82 -16.07
N ILE A 73 -4.27 -27.26 -15.39
CA ILE A 73 -5.38 -28.00 -14.77
C ILE A 73 -6.15 -28.77 -15.84
N ALA A 74 -6.54 -28.14 -16.96
CA ALA A 74 -7.27 -28.80 -18.04
C ALA A 74 -6.51 -30.02 -18.59
N ILE A 75 -5.20 -29.90 -18.81
CA ILE A 75 -4.36 -31.02 -19.22
C ILE A 75 -4.33 -32.11 -18.12
N ARG A 76 -4.21 -31.73 -16.84
CA ARG A 76 -4.21 -32.71 -15.74
C ARG A 76 -5.52 -33.49 -15.65
N VAL A 77 -6.66 -32.81 -15.74
CA VAL A 77 -8.00 -33.43 -15.77
C VAL A 77 -8.12 -34.39 -16.95
N ASN A 78 -7.75 -33.98 -18.16
CA ASN A 78 -7.77 -34.85 -19.35
C ASN A 78 -6.86 -36.07 -19.22
N THR A 79 -5.73 -35.93 -18.51
CA THR A 79 -4.82 -37.06 -18.21
C THR A 79 -5.20 -37.85 -16.95
N ARG A 80 -6.33 -37.56 -16.30
CA ARG A 80 -6.76 -38.15 -15.02
C ARG A 80 -5.69 -38.10 -13.94
N PHE A 81 -4.95 -36.99 -13.87
CA PHE A 81 -3.87 -36.76 -12.90
C PHE A 81 -2.74 -37.81 -12.87
N LYS A 82 -2.54 -38.56 -13.98
CA LYS A 82 -1.46 -39.55 -14.10
C LYS A 82 -0.08 -38.95 -13.80
N ASN A 83 0.80 -39.78 -13.25
CA ASN A 83 2.19 -39.45 -12.89
C ASN A 83 2.36 -38.32 -11.84
N PRO A 84 1.75 -38.43 -10.64
CA PRO A 84 1.79 -37.41 -9.60
C PRO A 84 3.19 -36.96 -9.21
N ARG A 85 4.12 -37.90 -9.07
CA ARG A 85 5.52 -37.60 -8.73
C ARG A 85 6.15 -36.55 -9.65
N LYS A 86 5.86 -36.61 -10.96
CA LYS A 86 6.46 -35.69 -11.93
C LYS A 86 5.89 -34.28 -11.80
N TRP A 87 4.57 -34.14 -11.77
CA TRP A 87 3.97 -32.81 -11.74
C TRP A 87 4.04 -32.18 -10.34
N ILE A 88 4.08 -32.96 -9.26
CA ILE A 88 4.37 -32.45 -7.91
C ILE A 88 5.77 -31.81 -7.88
N VAL A 89 6.80 -32.50 -8.35
CA VAL A 89 8.17 -31.93 -8.41
C VAL A 89 8.20 -30.64 -9.24
N GLN A 90 7.45 -30.58 -10.35
CA GLN A 90 7.36 -29.36 -11.16
C GLN A 90 6.67 -28.20 -10.44
N ILE A 91 5.59 -28.47 -9.68
CA ILE A 91 4.93 -27.45 -8.85
C ILE A 91 5.91 -26.93 -7.80
N PHE A 92 6.55 -27.82 -7.03
CA PHE A 92 7.50 -27.40 -6.00
C PHE A 92 8.69 -26.62 -6.57
N ALA A 93 9.22 -27.04 -7.73
CA ALA A 93 10.28 -26.32 -8.42
C ALA A 93 9.84 -24.91 -8.87
N LEU A 94 8.64 -24.79 -9.46
CA LEU A 94 8.09 -23.50 -9.87
C LEU A 94 7.82 -22.60 -8.65
N THR A 95 7.24 -23.16 -7.58
CA THR A 95 7.01 -22.46 -6.32
C THR A 95 8.32 -21.99 -5.71
N SER A 96 9.40 -22.78 -5.76
CA SER A 96 10.72 -22.34 -5.29
C SER A 96 11.24 -21.12 -6.05
N ILE A 97 11.09 -21.10 -7.38
CA ILE A 97 11.50 -19.95 -8.20
C ILE A 97 10.67 -18.72 -7.83
N ILE A 98 9.34 -18.84 -7.79
CA ILE A 98 8.44 -17.73 -7.45
C ILE A 98 8.72 -17.22 -6.03
N TYR A 99 8.92 -18.12 -5.06
CA TYR A 99 9.21 -17.78 -3.67
C TYR A 99 10.53 -17.03 -3.54
N ALA A 100 11.58 -17.48 -4.22
CA ALA A 100 12.86 -16.80 -4.25
C ALA A 100 12.75 -15.41 -4.91
N CYS A 101 12.13 -15.32 -6.08
CA CYS A 101 11.91 -14.03 -6.77
C CYS A 101 11.10 -13.07 -5.90
N PHE A 102 10.02 -13.53 -5.28
CA PHE A 102 9.22 -12.70 -4.37
C PHE A 102 10.07 -12.13 -3.24
N HIS A 103 10.84 -12.95 -2.52
CA HIS A 103 11.63 -12.46 -1.37
C HIS A 103 12.77 -11.54 -1.80
N ILE A 104 13.52 -11.92 -2.85
CA ILE A 104 14.67 -11.15 -3.35
C ILE A 104 14.24 -9.82 -3.96
N PHE A 105 13.10 -9.79 -4.67
CA PHE A 105 12.64 -8.56 -5.32
C PHE A 105 11.82 -7.67 -4.40
N TRP A 106 11.19 -8.21 -3.36
CA TRP A 106 10.30 -7.42 -2.52
C TRP A 106 10.13 -7.93 -1.10
N GLY A 107 9.84 -9.22 -0.92
CA GLY A 107 9.30 -9.80 0.31
C GLY A 107 10.14 -9.62 1.56
N PHE A 108 11.47 -9.50 1.45
CA PHE A 108 12.28 -9.22 2.63
C PHE A 108 11.95 -7.86 3.29
N ASN A 109 11.35 -6.91 2.56
CA ASN A 109 10.91 -5.63 3.13
C ASN A 109 9.87 -5.77 4.25
N TYR A 110 9.17 -6.90 4.36
CA TYR A 110 8.25 -7.17 5.48
C TYR A 110 8.97 -7.34 6.83
N TYR A 111 10.24 -7.72 6.82
CA TYR A 111 11.04 -8.00 8.01
C TYR A 111 11.92 -6.81 8.43
N ARG A 112 11.69 -5.64 7.84
CA ARG A 112 12.40 -4.41 8.18
C ARG A 112 12.17 -3.97 9.61
N LEU A 113 13.10 -3.14 10.08
CA LEU A 113 12.92 -2.35 11.28
C LEU A 113 11.64 -1.50 11.16
N PRO A 114 10.76 -1.49 12.19
CA PRO A 114 9.56 -0.67 12.17
C PRO A 114 9.87 0.81 11.96
N LEU A 115 9.02 1.50 11.18
CA LEU A 115 9.25 2.88 10.75
C LEU A 115 9.50 3.86 11.91
N HIS A 116 8.80 3.73 13.04
CA HIS A 116 9.01 4.61 14.21
C HIS A 116 10.46 4.58 14.72
N LYS A 117 11.15 3.44 14.66
CA LYS A 117 12.56 3.34 15.05
C LYS A 117 13.47 4.07 14.06
N THR A 118 13.18 3.95 12.76
CA THR A 118 13.93 4.66 11.71
C THR A 118 13.73 6.17 11.79
N LEU A 119 12.52 6.63 12.13
CA LEU A 119 12.20 8.04 12.34
C LEU A 119 12.62 8.56 13.73
N LYS A 120 13.02 7.67 14.65
CA LYS A 120 13.34 7.98 16.05
C LYS A 120 12.19 8.65 16.80
N ILE A 121 10.97 8.22 16.52
CA ILE A 121 9.74 8.66 17.20
C ILE A 121 9.15 7.50 18.01
N LYS A 122 8.25 7.80 18.96
CA LYS A 122 7.55 6.74 19.70
C LYS A 122 6.47 6.09 18.82
N ASN A 123 5.91 5.00 19.31
CA ASN A 123 4.84 4.24 18.66
C ASN A 123 3.60 4.04 19.54
N ASP A 124 3.54 4.75 20.66
CA ASP A 124 2.42 4.84 21.59
C ASP A 124 1.94 6.30 21.70
N TYR A 125 0.71 6.47 22.18
CA TYR A 125 0.09 7.78 22.37
C TYR A 125 -1.16 7.65 23.25
N ASN A 126 -1.47 8.68 24.02
CA ASN A 126 -2.67 8.78 24.84
C ASN A 126 -3.84 9.40 24.06
N THR A 127 -5.03 9.45 24.67
CA THR A 127 -6.25 9.94 24.01
C THR A 127 -6.19 11.46 23.84
N GLU A 128 -5.56 12.18 24.76
CA GLU A 128 -5.39 13.62 24.72
C GLU A 128 -4.52 14.07 23.53
N GLU A 129 -3.39 13.40 23.29
CA GLU A 129 -2.52 13.59 22.12
C GLU A 129 -3.27 13.31 20.81
N LEU A 130 -4.09 12.26 20.77
CA LEU A 130 -4.96 11.98 19.63
C LEU A 130 -5.99 13.10 19.39
N ILE A 131 -6.60 13.63 20.45
CA ILE A 131 -7.56 14.74 20.35
C ILE A 131 -6.87 15.99 19.80
N MET A 132 -5.68 16.33 20.31
CA MET A 132 -4.91 17.50 19.86
C MET A 132 -4.55 17.43 18.38
N LEU A 133 -4.03 16.27 17.92
CA LEU A 133 -3.76 16.06 16.50
C LEU A 133 -5.05 16.13 15.68
N THR A 134 -6.13 15.51 16.15
CA THR A 134 -7.41 15.51 15.43
C THR A 134 -7.95 16.92 15.24
N GLN A 135 -7.92 17.75 16.29
CA GLN A 135 -8.33 19.15 16.21
C GLN A 135 -7.50 19.93 15.18
N THR A 136 -6.18 19.74 15.19
CA THR A 136 -5.27 20.36 14.21
C THR A 136 -5.61 19.94 12.79
N LEU A 137 -5.81 18.64 12.56
CA LEU A 137 -6.19 18.10 11.25
C LEU A 137 -7.56 18.61 10.79
N ILE A 138 -8.53 18.80 11.69
CA ILE A 138 -9.83 19.40 11.36
C ILE A 138 -9.65 20.84 10.90
N THR A 139 -8.93 21.66 11.68
CA THR A 139 -8.68 23.06 11.34
C THR A 139 -8.03 23.18 9.96
N LYS A 140 -6.92 22.46 9.73
CA LYS A 140 -6.22 22.49 8.44
C LYS A 140 -7.06 21.94 7.28
N SER A 141 -7.85 20.88 7.53
CA SER A 141 -8.75 20.32 6.52
C SER A 141 -9.86 21.30 6.15
N ASN A 142 -10.44 22.00 7.14
CA ASN A 142 -11.49 22.99 6.94
C ASN A 142 -10.97 24.22 6.19
N GLU A 143 -9.77 24.71 6.54
CA GLU A 143 -9.11 25.83 5.88
C GLU A 143 -8.89 25.53 4.39
N ILE A 144 -8.21 24.43 4.06
CA ILE A 144 -7.91 24.09 2.67
C ILE A 144 -9.16 23.72 1.88
N HIS A 145 -10.16 23.11 2.53
CA HIS A 145 -11.46 22.87 1.92
C HIS A 145 -12.09 24.19 1.49
N PHE A 146 -12.16 25.17 2.40
CA PHE A 146 -12.73 26.48 2.11
C PHE A 146 -11.94 27.22 1.04
N GLU A 147 -10.61 27.12 1.01
CA GLU A 147 -9.78 27.68 -0.06
C GLU A 147 -10.12 27.10 -1.44
N LEU A 148 -10.41 25.79 -1.51
CA LEU A 148 -10.73 25.10 -2.77
C LEU A 148 -12.17 25.30 -3.25
N THR A 149 -13.13 25.49 -2.34
CA THR A 149 -14.56 25.52 -2.68
C THR A 149 -15.21 26.89 -2.51
N ALA A 150 -14.64 27.77 -1.69
CA ALA A 150 -15.29 28.98 -1.17
C ALA A 150 -16.68 28.73 -0.56
N ASN A 151 -16.95 27.48 -0.15
CA ASN A 151 -18.24 27.02 0.36
C ASN A 151 -18.03 25.83 1.30
N ASP A 152 -18.39 25.96 2.58
CA ASP A 152 -18.19 24.92 3.59
C ASP A 152 -19.05 23.66 3.37
N SER A 153 -20.11 23.76 2.58
CA SER A 153 -21.15 22.75 2.45
C SER A 153 -21.03 21.89 1.20
N LEU A 154 -20.34 22.37 0.17
CA LEU A 154 -20.13 21.64 -1.08
C LEU A 154 -18.84 20.80 -1.01
N PRO A 155 -18.85 19.55 -1.50
CA PRO A 155 -17.63 18.75 -1.58
C PRO A 155 -16.60 19.37 -2.53
N VAL A 156 -15.31 19.11 -2.28
CA VAL A 156 -14.24 19.54 -3.19
C VAL A 156 -14.37 18.78 -4.51
N PRO A 157 -14.58 19.47 -5.65
CA PRO A 157 -14.70 18.81 -6.95
C PRO A 157 -13.32 18.42 -7.47
N TYR A 158 -13.16 17.15 -7.86
CA TYR A 158 -11.93 16.66 -8.48
C TYR A 158 -12.12 16.50 -10.00
N ASP A 159 -12.11 17.60 -10.73
CA ASP A 159 -12.28 17.59 -12.19
C ASP A 159 -10.98 17.32 -12.96
N PHE A 160 -10.26 16.30 -12.51
CA PHE A 160 -8.99 15.86 -13.09
C PHE A 160 -9.15 14.58 -13.91
N LYS A 161 -8.35 14.46 -14.98
CA LYS A 161 -8.12 13.13 -15.57
C LYS A 161 -7.31 12.29 -14.59
N LYS A 162 -7.69 11.03 -14.43
CA LYS A 162 -7.04 10.12 -13.47
C LYS A 162 -5.54 9.95 -13.75
N GLY A 163 -5.13 9.96 -15.01
CA GLY A 163 -3.73 9.92 -15.40
C GLY A 163 -2.93 11.16 -15.00
N ASP A 164 -3.56 12.33 -14.94
CA ASP A 164 -2.89 13.57 -14.51
C ASP A 164 -2.68 13.57 -13.00
N LEU A 165 -3.62 13.01 -12.23
CA LEU A 165 -3.42 12.78 -10.79
C LEU A 165 -2.24 11.85 -10.53
N LEU A 166 -2.12 10.73 -11.27
CA LEU A 166 -0.95 9.83 -11.10
C LEU A 166 0.38 10.52 -11.42
N LYS A 167 0.42 11.39 -12.43
CA LYS A 167 1.62 12.16 -12.76
C LYS A 167 1.97 13.15 -11.65
N LYS A 168 0.98 13.92 -11.19
CA LYS A 168 1.16 14.91 -10.13
C LYS A 168 1.58 14.29 -8.81
N THR A 169 1.15 13.07 -8.48
CA THR A 169 1.58 12.35 -7.26
C THR A 169 3.10 12.36 -7.06
N ILE A 170 3.84 12.33 -8.16
CA ILE A 170 5.30 12.28 -8.11
C ILE A 170 5.89 13.58 -7.53
N ASP A 171 5.26 14.73 -7.75
CA ASP A 171 5.73 16.03 -7.28
C ASP A 171 5.75 16.08 -5.73
N GLY A 172 4.85 15.34 -5.07
CA GLY A 172 4.86 15.16 -3.62
C GLY A 172 6.12 14.45 -3.12
N PHE A 173 6.56 13.39 -3.82
CA PHE A 173 7.79 12.67 -3.49
C PHE A 173 9.05 13.49 -3.80
N ASP A 174 9.06 14.21 -4.92
CA ASP A 174 10.12 15.15 -5.26
C ASP A 174 10.23 16.28 -4.21
N HIS A 175 9.12 16.68 -3.58
CA HIS A 175 9.10 17.65 -2.49
C HIS A 175 9.62 17.06 -1.18
N VAL A 176 9.01 15.97 -0.67
CA VAL A 176 9.38 15.41 0.64
C VAL A 176 10.77 14.78 0.67
N SER A 177 11.30 14.36 -0.48
CA SER A 177 12.67 13.80 -0.56
C SER A 177 13.76 14.81 -0.20
N LYS A 178 13.48 16.11 -0.27
CA LYS A 178 14.40 17.17 0.18
C LYS A 178 14.67 17.09 1.68
N THR A 179 13.65 16.74 2.47
CA THR A 179 13.74 16.55 3.92
C THR A 179 14.06 15.10 4.27
N TYR A 180 13.53 14.15 3.50
CA TYR A 180 13.70 12.71 3.70
C TYR A 180 14.33 12.06 2.46
N PRO A 181 15.67 12.08 2.32
CA PRO A 181 16.34 11.49 1.15
C PRO A 181 16.01 10.01 0.90
N LYS A 182 15.62 9.26 1.95
CA LYS A 182 15.14 7.87 1.83
C LYS A 182 13.84 7.72 1.04
N LEU A 183 13.09 8.81 0.81
CA LEU A 183 11.86 8.84 0.01
C LEU A 183 12.08 9.27 -1.45
N THR A 184 13.34 9.37 -1.90
CA THR A 184 13.65 9.71 -3.28
C THR A 184 13.06 8.67 -4.24
N TYR A 185 12.15 9.12 -5.10
CA TYR A 185 11.43 8.25 -6.03
C TYR A 185 12.02 8.31 -7.46
N GLU A 186 13.10 7.56 -7.66
CA GLU A 186 13.78 7.44 -8.96
C GLU A 186 13.23 6.29 -9.83
N GLY A 187 13.35 6.45 -11.15
CA GLY A 187 13.01 5.42 -12.12
C GLY A 187 11.52 5.10 -12.13
N ARG A 188 10.65 6.12 -12.06
CA ARG A 188 9.20 6.05 -11.77
C ARG A 188 8.45 4.95 -12.55
N SER A 189 7.60 4.18 -11.86
CA SER A 189 6.77 3.13 -12.45
C SER A 189 5.41 3.00 -11.74
N LEU A 190 4.74 4.13 -11.55
CA LEU A 190 3.36 4.23 -11.08
C LEU A 190 2.40 4.11 -12.27
N LYS A 191 1.50 3.13 -12.22
CA LYS A 191 0.66 2.77 -13.36
C LYS A 191 -0.79 2.60 -12.97
N ARG A 192 -1.67 2.83 -13.93
CA ARG A 192 -3.05 2.35 -13.85
C ARG A 192 -3.05 0.82 -13.95
N SER A 193 -3.73 0.15 -13.02
CA SER A 193 -3.94 -1.29 -13.12
C SER A 193 -4.92 -1.61 -14.25
N LEU A 194 -4.56 -2.57 -15.11
CA LEU A 194 -5.48 -3.21 -16.06
C LEU A 194 -6.61 -3.94 -15.33
N TYR A 195 -6.38 -4.29 -14.05
CA TYR A 195 -7.33 -4.92 -13.15
C TYR A 195 -8.17 -3.93 -12.33
N SER A 196 -8.21 -2.64 -12.67
CA SER A 196 -8.98 -1.64 -11.88
C SER A 196 -10.45 -2.07 -11.61
N ILE A 197 -11.13 -2.68 -12.59
CA ILE A 197 -12.51 -3.18 -12.40
C ILE A 197 -12.55 -4.35 -11.40
N PRO A 198 -11.86 -5.48 -11.63
CA PRO A 198 -11.87 -6.58 -10.66
C PRO A 198 -11.35 -6.17 -9.27
N LEU A 199 -10.32 -5.32 -9.19
CA LEU A 199 -9.83 -4.77 -7.91
C LEU A 199 -10.93 -4.05 -7.13
N THR A 200 -11.82 -3.33 -7.83
CA THR A 200 -12.95 -2.63 -7.20
C THR A 200 -13.90 -3.61 -6.53
N TYR A 201 -14.29 -4.67 -7.23
CA TYR A 201 -15.14 -5.72 -6.65
C TYR A 201 -14.39 -6.57 -5.61
N MET A 202 -13.07 -6.59 -5.61
CA MET A 202 -12.29 -7.25 -4.57
C MET A 202 -12.09 -6.37 -3.32
N GLY A 203 -12.49 -5.09 -3.36
CA GLY A 203 -12.30 -4.15 -2.25
C GLY A 203 -10.88 -3.56 -2.15
N PHE A 204 -10.13 -3.50 -3.26
CA PHE A 204 -8.74 -3.01 -3.27
C PHE A 204 -8.57 -1.67 -4.00
N ASN A 205 -7.80 -0.77 -3.39
CA ASN A 205 -7.44 0.54 -3.95
C ASN A 205 -6.27 0.48 -4.94
N GLY A 206 -5.44 -0.54 -4.85
CA GLY A 206 -4.20 -0.67 -5.58
C GLY A 206 -3.41 -1.84 -5.05
N TYR A 207 -2.26 -2.09 -5.67
CA TYR A 207 -1.27 -3.03 -5.16
C TYR A 207 0.10 -2.79 -5.81
N LEU A 208 1.16 -3.18 -5.11
CA LEU A 208 2.49 -3.35 -5.70
C LEU A 208 2.61 -4.75 -6.29
N ASN A 209 3.06 -4.85 -7.54
CA ASN A 209 3.48 -6.14 -8.08
C ASN A 209 4.91 -6.48 -7.59
N PRO A 210 5.10 -7.50 -6.74
CA PRO A 210 6.40 -7.79 -6.15
C PRO A 210 7.41 -8.39 -7.15
N LEU A 211 6.95 -8.85 -8.32
CA LEU A 211 7.81 -9.45 -9.35
C LEU A 211 8.23 -8.46 -10.43
N THR A 212 7.51 -7.33 -10.56
CA THR A 212 7.84 -6.27 -11.52
C THR A 212 8.15 -4.93 -10.87
N SER A 213 7.96 -4.79 -9.55
CA SER A 213 8.09 -3.53 -8.81
C SER A 213 7.19 -2.41 -9.38
N GLU A 214 6.12 -2.73 -10.12
CA GLU A 214 5.16 -1.75 -10.62
C GLU A 214 4.12 -1.44 -9.54
N ALA A 215 3.99 -0.16 -9.16
CA ALA A 215 2.89 0.33 -8.33
C ALA A 215 1.64 0.45 -9.20
N GLN A 216 0.57 -0.21 -8.81
CA GLN A 216 -0.64 -0.27 -9.60
C GLN A 216 -1.82 0.33 -8.86
N VAL A 217 -2.41 1.36 -9.44
CA VAL A 217 -3.54 2.06 -8.85
C VAL A 217 -4.83 1.56 -9.47
N ASN A 218 -5.80 1.19 -8.62
CA ASN A 218 -7.18 1.03 -9.03
C ASN A 218 -7.74 2.41 -9.40
N THR A 219 -7.84 2.66 -10.70
CA THR A 219 -8.35 3.93 -11.20
C THR A 219 -9.88 3.96 -11.33
N GLN A 220 -10.64 3.02 -10.76
CA GLN A 220 -12.11 3.16 -10.68
C GLN A 220 -12.56 3.99 -9.47
N ILE A 221 -11.75 4.02 -8.41
CA ILE A 221 -12.05 4.75 -7.17
C ILE A 221 -12.33 6.24 -7.43
N THR A 222 -12.99 6.88 -6.46
CA THR A 222 -13.27 8.32 -6.50
C THR A 222 -11.97 9.10 -6.70
N ARG A 223 -12.01 10.14 -7.55
CA ARG A 223 -10.80 10.88 -7.96
C ARG A 223 -10.07 11.50 -6.76
N TYR A 224 -10.81 11.96 -5.75
CA TYR A 224 -10.25 12.52 -4.53
C TYR A 224 -9.37 11.52 -3.76
N LYS A 225 -9.58 10.20 -3.90
CA LYS A 225 -8.77 9.16 -3.25
C LYS A 225 -7.49 8.80 -4.01
N ILE A 226 -7.40 9.14 -5.30
CA ILE A 226 -6.25 8.77 -6.14
C ILE A 226 -4.93 9.34 -5.58
N PRO A 227 -4.81 10.60 -5.11
CA PRO A 227 -3.58 11.13 -4.51
C PRO A 227 -3.00 10.25 -3.40
N THR A 228 -3.82 9.90 -2.40
CA THR A 228 -3.36 9.10 -1.25
C THR A 228 -3.11 7.65 -1.64
N THR A 229 -3.96 7.06 -2.49
CA THR A 229 -3.77 5.70 -2.97
C THR A 229 -2.50 5.57 -3.81
N ALA A 230 -2.27 6.48 -4.76
CA ALA A 230 -1.06 6.46 -5.57
C ALA A 230 0.20 6.65 -4.72
N SER A 231 0.14 7.53 -3.72
CA SER A 231 1.26 7.75 -2.79
C SER A 231 1.53 6.52 -1.91
N HIS A 232 0.47 5.83 -1.49
CA HIS A 232 0.57 4.56 -0.76
C HIS A 232 1.30 3.49 -1.59
N GLU A 233 0.91 3.31 -2.86
CA GLU A 233 1.58 2.34 -3.75
C GLU A 233 3.04 2.72 -4.05
N ILE A 234 3.36 4.02 -4.13
CA ILE A 234 4.76 4.48 -4.19
C ILE A 234 5.50 4.14 -2.88
N GLY A 235 4.86 4.31 -1.73
CA GLY A 235 5.41 3.88 -0.43
C GLY A 235 5.80 2.40 -0.45
N HIS A 236 4.93 1.55 -0.98
CA HIS A 236 5.30 0.16 -1.28
C HIS A 236 6.48 0.11 -2.27
N GLN A 237 6.49 0.77 -3.43
CA GLN A 237 7.67 0.74 -4.31
C GLN A 237 9.00 1.14 -3.64
N LEU A 238 8.96 1.96 -2.59
CA LEU A 238 10.13 2.42 -1.84
C LEU A 238 10.61 1.48 -0.73
N GLY A 239 9.94 0.33 -0.51
CA GLY A 239 10.39 -0.63 0.51
C GLY A 239 9.57 -0.62 1.80
N PHE A 240 8.51 0.17 1.90
CA PHE A 240 7.62 0.15 3.06
C PHE A 240 6.53 -0.90 2.84
N ALA A 241 6.82 -2.15 3.18
CA ALA A 241 5.93 -3.27 2.87
C ALA A 241 4.69 -3.36 3.76
N LYS A 242 4.75 -2.84 4.98
CA LYS A 242 3.61 -2.87 5.89
C LYS A 242 2.60 -1.80 5.49
N GLU A 243 1.32 -2.19 5.43
CA GLU A 243 0.20 -1.31 5.02
C GLU A 243 0.15 -0.01 5.83
N ASN A 244 0.39 -0.10 7.14
CA ASN A 244 0.34 1.04 8.04
C ASN A 244 1.49 2.04 7.81
N GLU A 245 2.69 1.55 7.52
CA GLU A 245 3.84 2.39 7.15
C GLU A 245 3.61 3.03 5.78
N ALA A 246 3.10 2.28 4.80
CA ALA A 246 2.74 2.83 3.48
C ALA A 246 1.64 3.90 3.58
N ASN A 247 0.64 3.72 4.45
CA ASN A 247 -0.37 4.74 4.74
C ASN A 247 0.23 6.01 5.38
N PHE A 248 1.18 5.87 6.31
CA PHE A 248 1.87 7.02 6.88
C PHE A 248 2.70 7.76 5.82
N ILE A 249 3.45 7.05 4.97
CA ILE A 249 4.20 7.65 3.85
C ILE A 249 3.24 8.36 2.88
N ALA A 250 2.07 7.80 2.62
CA ALA A 250 1.04 8.45 1.80
C ALA A 250 0.56 9.76 2.43
N CYS A 251 0.27 9.79 3.75
CA CYS A 251 -0.06 11.01 4.47
C CYS A 251 1.07 12.03 4.34
N LEU A 252 2.31 11.64 4.64
CA LEU A 252 3.47 12.52 4.60
C LEU A 252 3.65 13.17 3.21
N ALA A 253 3.62 12.37 2.14
CA ALA A 253 3.82 12.84 0.77
C ALA A 253 2.68 13.75 0.28
N THR A 254 1.43 13.46 0.66
CA THR A 254 0.26 14.22 0.19
C THR A 254 0.04 15.50 0.97
N ILE A 255 0.22 15.47 2.30
CA ILE A 255 0.08 16.66 3.17
C ILE A 255 1.12 17.73 2.85
N ASN A 256 2.34 17.32 2.48
CA ASN A 256 3.44 18.21 2.09
C ASN A 256 3.50 18.46 0.58
N HIS A 257 2.46 18.09 -0.17
CA HIS A 257 2.46 18.25 -1.62
C HIS A 257 2.35 19.74 -2.02
N PRO A 258 3.01 20.20 -3.09
CA PRO A 258 2.86 21.59 -3.57
C PRO A 258 1.47 21.94 -4.15
N ASP A 259 0.52 21.01 -4.24
CA ASP A 259 -0.78 21.20 -4.88
C ASP A 259 -1.87 21.07 -3.82
N LEU A 260 -2.76 22.07 -3.72
CA LEU A 260 -3.78 22.14 -2.68
C LEU A 260 -4.74 20.95 -2.68
N TYR A 261 -5.07 20.38 -3.86
CA TYR A 261 -5.92 19.20 -3.92
C TYR A 261 -5.22 18.00 -3.26
N PHE A 262 -3.92 17.80 -3.51
CA PHE A 262 -3.17 16.73 -2.88
C PHE A 262 -3.06 16.91 -1.38
N ARG A 263 -2.81 18.14 -0.91
CA ARG A 263 -2.82 18.47 0.52
C ARG A 263 -4.17 18.18 1.17
N TYR A 264 -5.27 18.57 0.52
CA TYR A 264 -6.62 18.26 0.99
C TYR A 264 -6.87 16.75 1.08
N SER A 265 -6.48 15.98 0.06
CA SER A 265 -6.59 14.51 0.07
C SER A 265 -5.79 13.90 1.23
N GLY A 266 -4.57 14.40 1.48
CA GLY A 266 -3.71 13.94 2.57
C GLY A 266 -4.25 14.25 3.96
N LEU A 267 -4.67 15.50 4.18
CA LEU A 267 -5.23 15.97 5.44
C LEU A 267 -6.52 15.22 5.80
N THR A 268 -7.44 15.07 4.85
CA THR A 268 -8.69 14.32 5.06
C THR A 268 -8.44 12.81 5.22
N PHE A 269 -7.41 12.26 4.59
CA PHE A 269 -7.03 10.87 4.80
C PHE A 269 -6.49 10.63 6.22
N ALA A 270 -5.57 11.47 6.70
CA ALA A 270 -5.08 11.42 8.07
C ALA A 270 -6.21 11.65 9.09
N LEU A 271 -7.05 12.66 8.87
CA LEU A 271 -8.20 12.97 9.71
C LEU A 271 -9.13 11.76 9.86
N ARG A 272 -9.38 11.03 8.77
CA ARG A 272 -10.22 9.83 8.80
C ARG A 272 -9.64 8.74 9.70
N TYR A 273 -8.32 8.54 9.72
CA TYR A 273 -7.68 7.61 10.66
C TYR A 273 -7.91 8.04 12.11
N CYS A 274 -7.62 9.30 12.42
CA CYS A 274 -7.72 9.83 13.78
C CYS A 274 -9.17 9.78 14.31
N ILE A 275 -10.15 10.19 13.51
CA ILE A 275 -11.58 10.14 13.88
C ILE A 275 -12.04 8.69 14.09
N ASN A 276 -11.65 7.75 13.22
CA ASN A 276 -12.03 6.34 13.39
C ASN A 276 -11.43 5.73 14.67
N GLU A 277 -10.19 6.08 15.00
CA GLU A 277 -9.55 5.65 16.25
C GLU A 277 -10.23 6.28 17.46
N LEU A 278 -10.59 7.57 17.40
CA LEU A 278 -11.38 8.21 18.46
C LEU A 278 -12.74 7.54 18.63
N TYR A 279 -13.44 7.17 17.56
CA TYR A 279 -14.70 6.43 17.68
C TYR A 279 -14.56 5.10 18.45
N ALA A 280 -13.38 4.47 18.42
CA ALA A 280 -13.10 3.27 19.18
C ALA A 280 -12.70 3.55 20.65
N ARG A 281 -12.17 4.74 20.96
CA ARG A 281 -11.67 5.13 22.29
C ARG A 281 -12.65 5.96 23.10
N ASP A 282 -13.20 7.00 22.48
CA ASP A 282 -14.14 7.97 23.05
C ASP A 282 -15.12 8.45 21.96
N LYS A 283 -16.27 7.77 21.91
CA LYS A 283 -17.31 8.06 20.93
C LYS A 283 -17.90 9.46 21.09
N GLU A 284 -18.09 9.94 22.32
CA GLU A 284 -18.70 11.25 22.58
C GLU A 284 -17.79 12.37 22.06
N GLN A 285 -16.50 12.28 22.35
CA GLN A 285 -15.52 13.24 21.85
C GLN A 285 -15.36 13.15 20.33
N ALA A 286 -15.39 11.94 19.75
CA ALA A 286 -15.38 11.76 18.30
C ALA A 286 -16.58 12.44 17.63
N ASP A 287 -17.80 12.29 18.17
CA ASP A 287 -19.00 12.94 17.64
C ASP A 287 -18.91 14.47 17.74
N LYS A 288 -18.41 15.01 18.85
CA LYS A 288 -18.18 16.47 19.02
C LYS A 288 -17.21 17.02 17.98
N LEU A 289 -16.07 16.35 17.77
CA LEU A 289 -15.07 16.77 16.78
C LEU A 289 -15.57 16.58 15.35
N MET A 290 -16.29 15.49 15.06
CA MET A 290 -16.85 15.26 13.73
C MET A 290 -17.89 16.33 13.36
N ALA A 291 -18.58 16.92 14.33
CA ALA A 291 -19.51 18.02 14.12
C ALA A 291 -18.83 19.34 13.71
N THR A 292 -17.53 19.51 13.98
CA THR A 292 -16.76 20.70 13.57
C THR A 292 -16.10 20.55 12.20
N VAL A 293 -16.19 19.37 11.58
CA VAL A 293 -15.72 19.14 10.20
C VAL A 293 -16.71 19.75 9.21
N ASN A 294 -16.21 20.55 8.26
CA ASN A 294 -17.01 21.16 7.20
C ASN A 294 -17.92 20.14 6.50
N PRO A 295 -19.22 20.43 6.27
CA PRO A 295 -20.14 19.47 5.66
C PRO A 295 -19.66 18.94 4.30
N GLY A 296 -19.03 19.77 3.46
CA GLY A 296 -18.48 19.34 2.17
C GLY A 296 -17.40 18.24 2.27
N ILE A 297 -16.58 18.26 3.34
CA ILE A 297 -15.61 17.18 3.61
C ILE A 297 -16.33 15.87 3.93
N ARG A 298 -17.41 15.97 4.72
CA ARG A 298 -18.26 14.83 5.07
C ARG A 298 -18.95 14.26 3.83
N GLU A 299 -19.33 15.12 2.88
CA GLU A 299 -19.85 14.71 1.58
C GLU A 299 -18.79 13.96 0.76
N ASN A 300 -17.54 14.40 0.70
CA ASN A 300 -16.48 13.59 0.06
C ASN A 300 -16.29 12.22 0.76
N TYR A 301 -16.37 12.14 2.09
CA TYR A 301 -16.37 10.84 2.78
C TYR A 301 -17.57 9.97 2.40
N ARG A 302 -18.76 10.57 2.24
CA ARG A 302 -19.97 9.88 1.78
C ARG A 302 -19.79 9.34 0.36
N GLU A 303 -19.24 10.12 -0.56
CA GLU A 303 -18.97 9.69 -1.94
C GLU A 303 -18.11 8.42 -2.01
N VAL A 304 -17.07 8.33 -1.15
CA VAL A 304 -16.22 7.13 -1.07
C VAL A 304 -17.01 5.96 -0.51
N ARG A 305 -17.78 6.17 0.54
CA ARG A 305 -18.60 5.11 1.14
C ARG A 305 -19.59 4.55 0.12
N GLU A 306 -20.35 5.42 -0.55
CA GLU A 306 -21.34 5.05 -1.57
C GLU A 306 -20.70 4.39 -2.79
N PHE A 307 -19.46 4.79 -3.14
CA PHE A 307 -18.70 4.08 -4.15
C PHE A 307 -18.47 2.62 -3.73
N TRP A 308 -17.95 2.35 -2.52
CA TRP A 308 -17.69 0.97 -2.08
C TRP A 308 -18.97 0.17 -1.84
N GLU A 309 -20.00 0.76 -1.23
CA GLU A 309 -21.30 0.11 -1.00
C GLU A 309 -21.93 -0.40 -2.31
N ARG A 310 -21.84 0.38 -3.40
CA ARG A 310 -22.35 -0.03 -4.72
C ARG A 310 -21.57 -1.17 -5.38
N HIS A 311 -20.37 -1.49 -4.90
CA HIS A 311 -19.52 -2.55 -5.45
C HIS A 311 -19.36 -3.75 -4.50
N GLN A 312 -20.05 -3.75 -3.36
CA GLN A 312 -20.08 -4.89 -2.45
C GLN A 312 -20.59 -6.14 -3.14
N ASN A 313 -19.98 -7.27 -2.80
CA ASN A 313 -20.38 -8.57 -3.32
C ASN A 313 -19.97 -9.70 -2.36
N PRO A 314 -20.56 -10.91 -2.48
CA PRO A 314 -20.29 -12.02 -1.57
C PRO A 314 -18.85 -12.56 -1.60
N PHE A 315 -18.06 -12.24 -2.63
CA PHE A 315 -16.68 -12.72 -2.76
C PHE A 315 -15.65 -11.79 -2.12
N GLU A 316 -15.98 -10.50 -1.94
CA GLU A 316 -15.10 -9.52 -1.29
C GLU A 316 -14.54 -10.02 0.05
N PRO A 317 -15.34 -10.58 1.00
CA PRO A 317 -14.81 -11.10 2.26
C PRO A 317 -13.78 -12.24 2.08
N ILE A 318 -13.89 -13.04 1.01
CA ILE A 318 -12.96 -14.15 0.72
C ILE A 318 -11.61 -13.59 0.26
N PHE A 319 -11.63 -12.58 -0.62
CA PHE A 319 -10.41 -11.91 -1.06
C PHE A 319 -9.71 -11.19 0.09
N GLN A 320 -10.47 -10.47 0.91
CA GLN A 320 -9.98 -9.79 2.10
C GLN A 320 -9.37 -10.78 3.11
N PHE A 321 -10.00 -11.94 3.32
CA PHE A 321 -9.46 -13.00 4.17
C PHE A 321 -8.13 -13.57 3.63
N SER A 322 -8.06 -13.83 2.32
CA SER A 322 -6.85 -14.34 1.67
C SER A 322 -5.70 -13.33 1.80
N TYR A 323 -5.95 -12.05 1.53
CA TYR A 323 -4.93 -11.00 1.65
C TYR A 323 -4.48 -10.79 3.10
N ASN A 324 -5.43 -10.73 4.04
CA ASN A 324 -5.12 -10.64 5.47
C ASN A 324 -4.25 -11.82 5.96
N SER A 325 -4.49 -13.03 5.45
CA SER A 325 -3.68 -14.21 5.78
C SER A 325 -2.27 -14.09 5.19
N PHE A 326 -2.14 -13.59 3.96
CA PHE A 326 -0.85 -13.29 3.34
C PHE A 326 -0.05 -12.26 4.15
N LEU A 327 -0.67 -11.16 4.59
CA LEU A 327 -0.01 -10.14 5.41
C LEU A 327 0.49 -10.71 6.75
N LYS A 328 -0.35 -11.51 7.42
CA LYS A 328 0.04 -12.17 8.69
C LYS A 328 1.20 -13.15 8.51
N ALA A 329 1.21 -13.90 7.41
CA ALA A 329 2.31 -14.81 7.08
C ALA A 329 3.62 -14.06 6.80
N ASN A 330 3.55 -12.80 6.35
CA ASN A 330 4.69 -11.93 6.09
C ASN A 330 4.87 -10.88 7.21
N ASN A 331 4.83 -11.29 8.48
CA ASN A 331 5.20 -10.44 9.62
C ASN A 331 4.37 -9.17 9.85
N GLN A 332 3.12 -9.11 9.36
CA GLN A 332 2.14 -8.08 9.70
C GLN A 332 0.99 -8.69 10.51
N GLN A 333 1.23 -8.93 11.82
CA GLN A 333 0.33 -9.69 12.70
C GLN A 333 -1.08 -9.09 12.84
N SER A 334 -1.19 -7.75 12.88
CA SER A 334 -2.48 -7.05 12.89
C SER A 334 -3.24 -7.16 11.56
N GLY A 335 -2.61 -7.71 10.53
CA GLY A 335 -3.16 -7.81 9.18
C GLY A 335 -3.64 -6.45 8.68
N MET A 336 -4.84 -6.38 8.11
CA MET A 336 -5.42 -5.12 7.61
C MET A 336 -6.00 -4.23 8.72
N LYS A 337 -6.06 -4.67 9.99
CA LYS A 337 -6.75 -3.97 11.09
C LYS A 337 -5.85 -3.10 11.97
N SER A 338 -4.74 -2.58 11.45
CA SER A 338 -3.75 -1.79 12.23
C SER A 338 -3.92 -0.27 12.10
N TYR A 339 -5.14 0.24 12.34
CA TYR A 339 -5.39 1.70 12.30
C TYR A 339 -4.58 2.45 13.36
N SER A 340 -4.49 1.88 14.57
CA SER A 340 -3.77 2.48 15.70
C SER A 340 -2.28 2.75 15.44
N TYR A 341 -1.57 1.94 14.64
CA TYR A 341 -0.14 2.23 14.37
C TYR A 341 0.07 3.38 13.40
N VAL A 342 -0.79 3.54 12.38
CA VAL A 342 -0.74 4.73 11.51
C VAL A 342 -0.97 5.99 12.35
N VAL A 343 -1.98 5.94 13.22
CA VAL A 343 -2.29 7.04 14.13
C VAL A 343 -1.13 7.31 15.09
N ALA A 344 -0.48 6.28 15.65
CA ALA A 344 0.70 6.46 16.50
C ALA A 344 1.83 7.19 15.77
N LEU A 345 2.12 6.80 14.52
CA LEU A 345 3.12 7.48 13.71
C LEU A 345 2.73 8.94 13.43
N LEU A 346 1.47 9.20 13.12
CA LEU A 346 0.99 10.57 12.88
C LEU A 346 1.07 11.43 14.15
N VAL A 347 0.59 10.93 15.29
CA VAL A 347 0.63 11.65 16.57
C VAL A 347 2.06 12.00 16.95
N ASN A 348 2.97 11.00 16.93
CA ASN A 348 4.35 11.24 17.34
C ASN A 348 5.18 12.04 16.33
N TYR A 349 4.81 12.01 15.05
CA TYR A 349 5.50 12.80 14.03
C TYR A 349 5.09 14.28 14.08
N TYR A 350 3.83 14.56 14.43
CA TYR A 350 3.27 15.92 14.54
C TYR A 350 3.10 16.37 16.01
N ASP A 351 3.85 15.78 16.94
CA ASP A 351 3.78 16.07 18.39
C ASP A 351 4.26 17.50 18.72
N ASP A 352 5.18 18.03 17.91
CA ASP A 352 5.56 19.44 17.94
C ASP A 352 4.67 20.23 16.98
N VAL A 353 3.67 20.92 17.55
CA VAL A 353 2.61 21.64 16.81
C VAL A 353 3.18 22.72 15.88
N GLU A 354 4.41 23.22 16.13
CA GLU A 354 5.11 24.14 15.21
C GLU A 354 5.67 23.46 13.96
N ASN A 355 5.94 22.15 14.02
CA ASN A 355 6.32 21.31 12.87
C ASN A 355 5.11 20.63 12.21
N ALA A 356 3.90 20.86 12.73
CA ALA A 356 2.66 20.32 12.20
C ALA A 356 2.04 21.24 11.14
N PHE A 357 2.44 20.98 9.89
CA PHE A 357 1.77 21.38 8.62
C PHE A 357 2.10 22.75 8.02
#